data_AF-A0A354G7K8-F1
#
_entry.id   AF-A0A354G7K8-F1
#
_cell.length_a   1.000
_cell.length_b   1.000
_cell.length_c   1.000
_cell.angle_alpha   90.00
_cell.angle_beta   90.00
_cell.angle_gamma   90.00
#
_symmetry.space_group_name_H-M   'P 1'
#
loop_
_entity.id
_entity.type
_entity.pdbx_description
1 polymer ?
#
loop_
_entity_poly.entity_id
_entity_poly.type
_entity_poly.pdbx_seq_one_letter_code
_entity_poly.pdbx_strand_id
1 'polypeptide(L)'
;MNKRIFPISKNCYIIYTGQSSSDEKSFLRIGSNGSIDKDIQRHIGYIVIPDATKVDYPAEINDIKYMEKGKIRYICNKENQEKLFKKLEESGVNESDIFHKDLSKDLDNISRIDNKKHFFTVFYENKNVKIVSDDEVFFELFDSTTEGEDFVEQEKRLRNFIDTLEKLKIENTDKKIFTGIKTYSTNKDIENKKCSFFLLQEKSYIPLNPRMFRVVRTSELKARFICNSSVRFNIGKEIKLAVVIDGREDCVCKGMIDSGEVIESQVLYSYSFDVKFKSIEDMSKVLSIYSILLTRVAR
;
A
#
# COMPACT_ATOMS: atom_id res chain seq x y z
N MET A 1 -12.44 -8.63 15.59
CA MET A 1 -11.52 -9.43 14.78
C MET A 1 -10.85 -8.53 13.76
N ASN A 2 -9.52 -8.54 13.71
CA ASN A 2 -8.75 -7.55 12.97
C ASN A 2 -8.73 -7.89 11.47
N LYS A 3 -9.51 -7.11 10.72
CA LYS A 3 -9.93 -7.38 9.33
C LYS A 3 -8.81 -7.30 8.29
N ARG A 4 -7.60 -6.85 8.64
CA ARG A 4 -6.45 -6.84 7.71
C ARG A 4 -5.62 -8.13 7.73
N ILE A 5 -5.91 -9.07 8.63
CA ILE A 5 -5.17 -10.32 8.79
C ILE A 5 -5.96 -11.45 8.16
N PHE A 6 -5.31 -12.19 7.26
CA PHE A 6 -5.85 -13.32 6.53
C PHE A 6 -5.05 -14.57 6.94
N PRO A 7 -5.54 -15.37 7.90
CA PRO A 7 -4.95 -16.68 8.18
C PRO A 7 -5.19 -17.61 6.99
N ILE A 8 -4.14 -17.98 6.30
CA ILE A 8 -4.21 -18.86 5.10
C ILE A 8 -3.97 -20.31 5.48
N SER A 9 -3.23 -20.54 6.56
CA SER A 9 -3.08 -21.84 7.17
C SER A 9 -2.74 -21.68 8.64
N LYS A 10 -2.56 -22.79 9.37
CA LYS A 10 -2.17 -22.77 10.79
C LYS A 10 -0.90 -21.95 11.06
N ASN A 11 0.01 -21.90 10.09
CA ASN A 11 1.32 -21.27 10.23
C ASN A 11 1.57 -20.17 9.20
N CYS A 12 0.55 -19.76 8.43
CA CYS A 12 0.70 -18.76 7.37
C CYS A 12 -0.34 -17.66 7.52
N TYR A 13 0.14 -16.42 7.68
CA TYR A 13 -0.68 -15.23 7.74
C TYR A 13 -0.29 -14.29 6.61
N ILE A 14 -1.28 -13.70 5.95
CA ILE A 14 -1.10 -12.60 5.02
C ILE A 14 -1.77 -11.37 5.64
N ILE A 15 -1.05 -10.26 5.67
CA ILE A 15 -1.44 -9.05 6.40
C ILE A 15 -1.37 -7.86 5.45
N TYR A 16 -2.49 -7.15 5.28
CA TYR A 16 -2.51 -5.95 4.47
C TYR A 16 -1.92 -4.75 5.23
N THR A 17 -0.80 -4.26 4.72
CA THR A 17 -0.04 -3.10 5.24
C THR A 17 -0.13 -1.88 4.32
N GLY A 18 -0.93 -1.97 3.25
CA GLY A 18 -1.14 -0.89 2.29
C GLY A 18 -1.91 0.30 2.84
N GLN A 19 -1.64 1.47 2.26
CA GLN A 19 -2.34 2.73 2.51
C GLN A 19 -3.46 2.99 1.50
N SER A 20 -3.44 2.34 0.33
CA SER A 20 -4.46 2.50 -0.70
C SER A 20 -4.33 1.42 -1.80
N SER A 21 -5.19 1.51 -2.81
CA SER A 21 -5.11 0.73 -4.04
C SER A 21 -3.87 1.02 -4.86
N SER A 22 -3.15 2.13 -4.67
CA SER A 22 -1.93 2.39 -5.45
C SER A 22 -0.73 1.55 -5.01
N ASP A 23 -0.83 0.88 -3.86
CA ASP A 23 0.27 0.09 -3.31
C ASP A 23 0.36 -1.27 -4.00
N GLU A 24 1.29 -1.38 -4.95
CA GLU A 24 1.52 -2.61 -5.74
C GLU A 24 1.85 -3.82 -4.86
N LYS A 25 2.69 -3.60 -3.84
CA LYS A 25 3.18 -4.60 -2.89
C LYS A 25 2.67 -4.28 -1.48
N SER A 26 1.37 -4.41 -1.29
CA SER A 26 0.65 -3.94 -0.09
C SER A 26 0.51 -4.99 1.01
N PHE A 27 0.99 -6.22 0.80
CA PHE A 27 0.88 -7.28 1.79
C PHE A 27 2.23 -7.69 2.39
N LEU A 28 2.15 -8.12 3.64
CA LEU A 28 3.22 -8.75 4.39
C LEU A 28 2.79 -10.19 4.71
N ARG A 29 3.67 -11.16 4.50
CA ARG A 29 3.42 -12.57 4.84
C ARG A 29 4.25 -12.98 6.04
N ILE A 30 3.68 -13.79 6.93
CA ILE A 30 4.38 -14.48 8.01
C ILE A 30 4.21 -15.98 7.79
N GLY A 31 5.33 -16.71 7.75
CA GLY A 31 5.35 -18.15 7.50
C GLY A 31 5.06 -18.54 6.04
N SER A 32 4.91 -19.84 5.80
CA SER A 32 4.69 -20.42 4.48
C SER A 32 3.48 -21.37 4.46
N ASN A 33 2.89 -21.52 3.28
CA ASN A 33 1.76 -22.40 3.01
C ASN A 33 2.06 -23.40 1.88
N GLY A 34 2.95 -23.04 0.94
CA GLY A 34 3.35 -23.89 -0.18
C GLY A 34 2.33 -23.99 -1.30
N SER A 35 1.24 -23.21 -1.24
CA SER A 35 0.17 -23.18 -2.24
C SER A 35 -0.47 -21.80 -2.37
N ILE A 36 0.27 -20.73 -2.03
CA ILE A 36 -0.25 -19.37 -2.21
C ILE A 36 -0.45 -19.09 -3.70
N ASP A 37 -1.63 -18.57 -4.04
CA ASP A 37 -1.97 -18.22 -5.41
C ASP A 37 -1.00 -17.21 -6.05
N LYS A 38 -0.70 -17.38 -7.33
CA LYS A 38 0.20 -16.51 -8.08
C LYS A 38 -0.17 -15.02 -7.98
N ASP A 39 -1.46 -14.69 -7.95
CA ASP A 39 -1.93 -13.31 -7.96
C ASP A 39 -1.79 -12.71 -6.55
N ILE A 40 -2.00 -13.52 -5.51
CA ILE A 40 -1.66 -13.15 -4.13
C ILE A 40 -0.15 -12.90 -3.97
N GLN A 41 0.70 -13.80 -4.49
CA GLN A 41 2.16 -13.69 -4.38
C GLN A 41 2.69 -12.34 -4.92
N ARG A 42 2.14 -11.87 -6.04
CA ARG A 42 2.54 -10.61 -6.69
C ARG A 42 2.32 -9.38 -5.83
N HIS A 43 1.36 -9.43 -4.90
CA HIS A 43 1.04 -8.32 -3.99
C HIS A 43 1.79 -8.36 -2.65
N ILE A 44 2.51 -9.45 -2.37
CA ILE A 44 3.32 -9.55 -1.16
C ILE A 44 4.65 -8.80 -1.39
N GLY A 45 4.90 -7.80 -0.55
CA GLY A 45 6.13 -7.01 -0.56
C GLY A 45 7.17 -7.46 0.45
N TYR A 46 6.72 -8.05 1.55
CA TYR A 46 7.56 -8.39 2.68
C TYR A 46 7.22 -9.78 3.21
N ILE A 47 8.25 -10.55 3.57
CA ILE A 47 8.12 -11.86 4.18
C ILE A 47 8.82 -11.81 5.53
N VAL A 48 8.08 -12.04 6.61
CA VAL A 48 8.62 -12.05 7.96
C VAL A 48 8.96 -13.48 8.36
N ILE A 49 10.22 -13.69 8.75
CA ILE A 49 10.72 -14.99 9.19
C ILE A 49 11.08 -14.91 10.68
N PRO A 50 10.17 -15.34 11.59
CA PRO A 50 10.44 -15.34 13.03
C PRO A 50 11.54 -16.34 13.41
N ASP A 51 11.60 -17.48 12.72
CA ASP A 51 12.53 -18.57 12.99
C ASP A 51 12.87 -19.31 11.69
N ALA A 52 14.09 -19.13 11.20
CA ALA A 52 14.54 -19.76 9.95
C ALA A 52 14.70 -21.29 10.07
N THR A 53 14.77 -21.82 11.30
CA THR A 53 14.90 -23.27 11.51
C THR A 53 13.60 -24.04 11.27
N LYS A 54 12.46 -23.33 11.29
CA LYS A 54 11.12 -23.90 11.11
C LYS A 54 10.53 -23.66 9.72
N VAL A 55 11.29 -23.03 8.82
CA VAL A 55 10.85 -22.76 7.46
C VAL A 55 10.82 -24.06 6.66
N ASP A 56 9.67 -24.36 6.07
CA ASP A 56 9.54 -25.37 5.03
C ASP A 56 10.04 -24.75 3.70
N TYR A 57 11.26 -25.10 3.31
CA TYR A 57 11.93 -24.51 2.14
C TYR A 57 11.25 -24.88 0.81
N PRO A 58 10.85 -26.15 0.55
CA PRO A 58 10.02 -26.47 -0.62
C PRO A 58 8.74 -25.63 -0.71
N ALA A 59 8.01 -25.46 0.40
CA ALA A 59 6.83 -24.61 0.44
C ALA A 59 7.17 -23.15 0.17
N GLU A 60 8.24 -22.64 0.78
CA GLU A 60 8.69 -21.27 0.61
C GLU A 60 9.05 -20.94 -0.83
N ILE A 61 9.79 -21.82 -1.51
CA ILE A 61 10.15 -21.65 -2.93
C ILE A 61 8.90 -21.54 -3.80
N ASN A 62 7.88 -22.34 -3.51
CA ASN A 62 6.63 -22.27 -4.27
C ASN A 62 5.86 -20.96 -3.99
N ASP A 63 5.87 -20.50 -2.74
CA ASP A 63 5.18 -19.27 -2.30
C ASP A 63 5.85 -17.97 -2.79
N ILE A 64 7.12 -18.01 -3.22
CA ILE A 64 7.82 -16.86 -3.79
C ILE A 64 8.00 -16.91 -5.31
N LYS A 65 7.61 -18.02 -5.94
CA LYS A 65 7.87 -18.34 -7.35
C LYS A 65 7.40 -17.26 -8.33
N TYR A 66 6.26 -16.63 -8.06
CA TYR A 66 5.63 -15.63 -8.93
C TYR A 66 5.85 -14.19 -8.46
N MET A 67 6.64 -14.00 -7.40
CA MET A 67 7.07 -12.67 -6.98
C MET A 67 8.06 -12.07 -7.98
N GLU A 68 8.06 -10.74 -8.06
CA GLU A 68 9.01 -10.03 -8.90
C GLU A 68 10.45 -10.21 -8.39
N LYS A 69 11.31 -10.77 -9.24
CA LYS A 69 12.74 -10.98 -8.99
C LYS A 69 13.44 -9.68 -8.58
N GLY A 70 14.34 -9.77 -7.60
CA GLY A 70 15.07 -8.62 -7.07
C GLY A 70 14.20 -7.67 -6.25
N LYS A 71 12.96 -8.05 -5.90
CA LYS A 71 12.05 -7.28 -5.04
C LYS A 71 11.37 -8.13 -3.97
N ILE A 72 11.88 -9.32 -3.70
CA ILE A 72 11.49 -10.15 -2.55
C ILE A 72 12.27 -9.63 -1.35
N ARG A 73 11.56 -9.19 -0.30
CA ARG A 73 12.17 -8.59 0.90
C ARG A 73 11.86 -9.42 2.12
N TYR A 74 12.88 -10.03 2.70
CA TYR A 74 12.75 -10.75 3.96
C TYR A 74 13.00 -9.81 5.15
N ILE A 75 12.20 -9.96 6.20
CA ILE A 75 12.35 -9.27 7.48
C ILE A 75 12.63 -10.33 8.53
N CYS A 76 13.85 -10.36 9.05
CA CYS A 76 14.28 -11.27 10.10
C CYS A 76 15.53 -10.72 10.80
N ASN A 77 15.88 -11.30 11.95
CA ASN A 77 17.14 -10.97 12.62
C ASN A 77 18.34 -11.56 11.84
N LYS A 78 19.55 -11.08 12.15
CA LYS A 78 20.78 -11.47 11.44
C LYS A 78 21.04 -12.99 11.45
N GLU A 79 20.80 -13.64 12.58
CA GLU A 79 20.98 -15.09 12.71
C GLU A 79 20.05 -15.89 11.78
N ASN A 80 18.76 -15.53 11.74
CA ASN A 80 17.78 -16.15 10.84
C ASN A 80 18.10 -15.83 9.38
N GLN A 81 18.59 -14.63 9.09
CA GLN A 81 18.93 -14.18 7.76
C GLN A 81 20.01 -15.08 7.11
N GLU A 82 21.11 -15.31 7.82
CA GLU A 82 22.22 -16.16 7.35
C GLU A 82 21.75 -17.61 7.09
N LYS A 83 20.96 -18.17 8.03
CA LYS A 83 20.40 -19.53 7.91
C LYS A 83 19.44 -19.66 6.72
N LEU A 84 18.52 -18.71 6.60
CA LEU A 84 17.49 -18.70 5.56
C LEU A 84 18.11 -18.63 4.17
N PHE A 85 19.02 -17.67 3.95
CA PHE A 85 19.57 -17.46 2.60
C PHE A 85 20.49 -18.57 2.17
N LYS A 86 21.31 -19.11 3.06
CA LYS A 86 22.11 -20.31 2.77
C LYS A 86 21.21 -21.46 2.31
N LYS A 87 20.08 -21.69 2.98
CA LYS A 87 19.16 -22.78 2.65
C LYS A 87 18.37 -22.53 1.37
N LEU A 88 17.98 -21.28 1.10
CA LEU A 88 17.30 -20.92 -0.16
C LEU A 88 18.26 -21.07 -1.35
N GLU A 89 19.52 -20.70 -1.20
CA GLU A 89 20.58 -20.90 -2.20
C GLU A 89 20.84 -22.40 -2.45
N GLU A 90 21.01 -23.19 -1.37
CA GLU A 90 21.11 -24.66 -1.46
C GLU A 90 19.92 -25.30 -2.19
N SER A 91 18.76 -24.64 -2.14
CA SER A 91 17.52 -25.09 -2.78
C SER A 91 17.29 -24.51 -4.18
N GLY A 92 18.27 -23.79 -4.73
CA GLY A 92 18.26 -23.29 -6.12
C GLY A 92 17.62 -21.93 -6.33
N VAL A 93 17.38 -21.14 -5.27
CA VAL A 93 16.94 -19.74 -5.40
C VAL A 93 18.17 -18.86 -5.62
N ASN A 94 18.21 -18.11 -6.73
CA ASN A 94 19.33 -17.22 -6.99
C ASN A 94 19.32 -16.03 -6.03
N GLU A 95 20.49 -15.68 -5.49
CA GLU A 95 20.65 -14.51 -4.61
C GLU A 95 20.22 -13.21 -5.31
N SER A 96 20.40 -13.09 -6.62
CA SER A 96 19.94 -11.95 -7.44
C SER A 96 18.42 -11.81 -7.52
N ASP A 97 17.67 -12.88 -7.23
CA ASP A 97 16.20 -12.86 -7.15
C ASP A 97 15.73 -12.29 -5.80
N ILE A 98 16.62 -12.17 -4.81
CA ILE A 98 16.34 -11.75 -3.43
C ILE A 98 16.94 -10.36 -3.18
N PHE A 99 16.15 -9.42 -2.66
CA PHE A 99 16.68 -8.11 -2.28
C PHE A 99 17.00 -8.07 -0.78
N HIS A 100 18.28 -7.94 -0.46
CA HIS A 100 18.76 -7.69 0.89
C HIS A 100 18.58 -6.22 1.22
N LYS A 101 17.63 -5.89 2.10
CA LYS A 101 17.73 -4.65 2.85
C LYS A 101 18.50 -4.97 4.12
N ASP A 102 19.78 -4.62 4.13
CA ASP A 102 20.58 -4.61 5.33
C ASP A 102 19.89 -3.65 6.32
N LEU A 103 19.25 -4.18 7.36
CA LEU A 103 18.55 -3.39 8.39
C LEU A 103 19.56 -2.73 9.36
N SER A 104 20.84 -2.62 8.98
CA SER A 104 21.89 -2.28 9.90
C SER A 104 22.09 -0.76 10.05
N LYS A 105 21.93 -0.35 11.32
CA LYS A 105 22.31 0.90 11.99
C LYS A 105 21.23 1.99 12.05
N ASP A 106 20.23 1.74 12.89
CA ASP A 106 20.06 2.52 14.13
C ASP A 106 19.09 1.81 15.09
N LEU A 107 19.70 1.22 16.14
CA LEU A 107 19.19 0.90 17.49
C LEU A 107 17.92 0.02 17.61
N ASP A 108 18.14 -1.24 17.99
CA ASP A 108 17.20 -2.17 18.63
C ASP A 108 15.81 -2.37 17.95
N ASN A 109 15.75 -3.39 17.09
CA ASN A 109 14.57 -4.19 16.73
C ASN A 109 13.29 -3.53 16.20
N ILE A 110 13.35 -2.29 15.69
CA ILE A 110 12.22 -1.68 14.99
C ILE A 110 12.58 -1.55 13.51
N SER A 111 12.30 -2.59 12.71
CA SER A 111 12.40 -2.45 11.25
C SER A 111 11.30 -1.48 10.78
N ARG A 112 11.64 -0.20 10.63
CA ARG A 112 10.79 0.79 9.97
C ARG A 112 10.65 0.39 8.51
N ILE A 113 9.52 -0.20 8.15
CA ILE A 113 9.20 -0.52 6.76
C ILE A 113 9.16 0.82 6.00
N ASP A 114 9.96 0.94 4.94
CA ASP A 114 10.31 2.18 4.21
C ASP A 114 9.26 3.30 4.26
N ASN A 115 9.63 4.44 4.87
CA ASN A 115 8.96 5.75 4.79
C ASN A 115 7.44 5.82 5.02
N LYS A 116 6.80 4.72 5.44
CA LYS A 116 5.40 4.66 5.83
C LYS A 116 5.38 4.51 7.35
N LYS A 117 5.09 5.59 8.06
CA LYS A 117 5.04 5.71 9.54
C LYS A 117 4.04 4.75 10.23
N HIS A 118 3.55 3.70 9.57
CA HIS A 118 2.35 2.98 9.99
C HIS A 118 2.57 1.53 10.40
N PHE A 119 3.69 0.87 10.09
CA PHE A 119 3.90 -0.52 10.51
C PHE A 119 5.36 -0.81 10.89
N PHE A 120 5.54 -1.44 12.04
CA PHE A 120 6.82 -1.92 12.56
C PHE A 120 6.72 -3.38 12.96
N THR A 121 7.78 -4.14 12.74
CA THR A 121 7.87 -5.55 13.16
C THR A 121 8.86 -5.66 14.32
N VAL A 122 8.42 -6.26 15.43
CA VAL A 122 9.23 -6.49 16.64
C VAL A 122 9.47 -7.98 16.79
N PHE A 123 10.74 -8.37 16.89
CA PHE A 123 11.17 -9.75 17.09
C PHE A 123 11.55 -9.98 18.56
N TYR A 124 10.99 -11.03 19.15
CA TYR A 124 11.33 -11.45 20.51
C TYR A 124 12.26 -12.66 20.49
N GLU A 125 13.07 -12.84 21.53
CA GLU A 125 14.02 -13.96 21.64
C GLU A 125 13.33 -15.32 21.59
N ASN A 126 12.11 -15.42 22.14
CA ASN A 126 11.27 -16.60 22.10
C ASN A 126 10.67 -16.90 20.70
N LYS A 127 11.10 -16.17 19.66
CA LYS A 127 10.62 -16.26 18.27
C LYS A 127 9.18 -15.78 18.07
N ASN A 128 8.57 -15.12 19.06
CA ASN A 128 7.35 -14.37 18.86
C ASN A 128 7.64 -13.14 17.97
N VAL A 129 6.62 -12.72 17.22
CA VAL A 129 6.68 -11.52 16.40
C VAL A 129 5.44 -10.69 16.66
N LYS A 130 5.64 -9.39 16.85
CA LYS A 130 4.56 -8.41 16.87
C LYS A 130 4.65 -7.48 15.68
N ILE A 131 3.49 -7.13 15.12
CA ILE A 131 3.36 -6.01 14.20
C ILE A 131 2.68 -4.88 14.96
N VAL A 132 3.30 -3.71 14.95
CA VAL A 132 2.80 -2.50 15.62
C VAL A 132 2.42 -1.48 14.56
N SER A 133 1.28 -0.81 14.72
CA SER A 133 0.79 0.24 13.83
C SER A 133 0.31 1.42 14.66
N ASP A 134 0.83 2.63 14.37
CA ASP A 134 0.48 3.87 15.08
C ASP A 134 0.51 3.70 16.62
N ASP A 135 1.59 3.08 17.12
CA ASP A 135 1.85 2.76 18.54
C ASP A 135 0.93 1.68 19.18
N GLU A 136 0.06 1.03 18.40
CA GLU A 136 -0.79 -0.09 18.85
C GLU A 136 -0.30 -1.44 18.32
N VAL A 137 -0.36 -2.49 19.15
CA VAL A 137 -0.07 -3.86 18.70
C VAL A 137 -1.21 -4.32 17.78
N PHE A 138 -0.88 -4.44 16.50
CA PHE A 138 -1.79 -4.81 15.43
C PHE A 138 -1.90 -6.33 15.27
N PHE A 139 -0.80 -7.05 15.42
CA PHE A 139 -0.72 -8.50 15.34
C PHE A 139 0.34 -9.04 16.29
N GLU A 140 0.10 -10.21 16.86
CA GLU A 140 1.05 -10.96 17.68
C GLU A 140 0.96 -12.44 17.34
N LEU A 141 2.10 -13.06 16.99
CA LEU A 141 2.12 -14.41 16.46
C LEU A 141 1.66 -15.44 17.50
N PHE A 142 2.12 -15.32 18.74
CA PHE A 142 1.79 -16.31 19.78
C PHE A 142 0.36 -16.18 20.32
N ASP A 143 -0.22 -14.97 20.24
CA ASP A 143 -1.61 -14.73 20.60
C ASP A 143 -2.58 -14.99 19.43
N SER A 144 -2.05 -15.18 18.21
CA SER A 144 -2.88 -15.51 17.05
C SER A 144 -3.31 -16.97 17.09
N THR A 145 -4.56 -17.21 17.52
CA THR A 145 -5.18 -18.55 17.45
C THR A 145 -5.83 -18.73 16.08
N THR A 146 -5.49 -19.82 15.38
CA THR A 146 -6.16 -20.23 14.13
C THR A 146 -7.18 -21.35 14.34
N GLU A 147 -7.47 -21.69 15.60
CA GLU A 147 -8.48 -22.69 15.94
C GLU A 147 -9.87 -22.21 15.50
N GLY A 148 -10.55 -23.04 14.71
CA GLY A 148 -11.87 -22.71 14.17
C GLY A 148 -11.86 -21.79 12.95
N GLU A 149 -10.69 -21.39 12.44
CA GLU A 149 -10.61 -20.62 11.19
C GLU A 149 -10.95 -21.49 9.98
N ASP A 150 -11.81 -20.95 9.11
CA ASP A 150 -12.06 -21.50 7.78
C ASP A 150 -11.04 -20.91 6.79
N PHE A 151 -9.90 -21.59 6.64
CA PHE A 151 -8.83 -21.12 5.75
C PHE A 151 -9.28 -20.94 4.29
N VAL A 152 -10.25 -21.72 3.82
CA VAL A 152 -10.78 -21.60 2.46
C VAL A 152 -11.53 -20.27 2.31
N GLU A 153 -12.36 -19.93 3.29
CA GLU A 153 -13.06 -18.64 3.30
C GLU A 153 -12.09 -17.47 3.49
N GLN A 154 -11.05 -17.61 4.31
CA GLN A 154 -10.02 -16.57 4.48
C GLN A 154 -9.24 -16.32 3.19
N GLU A 155 -8.88 -17.37 2.46
CA GLU A 155 -8.22 -17.25 1.15
C GLU A 155 -9.15 -16.58 0.13
N LYS A 156 -10.43 -16.98 0.09
CA LYS A 156 -11.43 -16.33 -0.77
C LYS A 156 -11.60 -14.85 -0.43
N ARG A 157 -11.64 -14.50 0.86
CA ARG A 157 -11.70 -13.10 1.31
C ARG A 157 -10.48 -12.31 0.85
N LEU A 158 -9.28 -12.90 0.95
CA LEU A 158 -8.05 -12.28 0.46
C LEU A 158 -8.09 -12.04 -1.06
N ARG A 159 -8.54 -13.02 -1.84
CA ARG A 159 -8.70 -12.88 -3.30
C ARG A 159 -9.67 -11.77 -3.66
N ASN A 160 -10.85 -11.74 -3.04
CA ASN A 160 -11.83 -10.68 -3.25
C ASN A 160 -11.27 -9.29 -2.93
N PHE A 161 -10.44 -9.19 -1.89
CA PHE A 161 -9.82 -7.92 -1.54
C PHE A 161 -8.80 -7.48 -2.59
N ILE A 162 -7.95 -8.39 -3.07
CA ILE A 162 -7.01 -8.11 -4.16
C ILE A 162 -7.73 -7.68 -5.43
N ASP A 163 -8.78 -8.41 -5.83
CA ASP A 163 -9.61 -8.05 -6.99
C ASP A 163 -10.19 -6.64 -6.85
N THR A 164 -10.60 -6.28 -5.63
CA THR A 164 -11.10 -4.94 -5.33
C THR A 164 -10.00 -3.87 -5.47
N LEU A 165 -8.79 -4.14 -4.98
CA LEU A 165 -7.64 -3.23 -5.16
C LEU A 165 -7.34 -3.03 -6.65
N GLU A 166 -7.30 -4.10 -7.44
CA GLU A 166 -7.05 -4.03 -8.88
C GLU A 166 -8.15 -3.28 -9.64
N LYS A 167 -9.42 -3.55 -9.31
CA LYS A 167 -10.55 -2.81 -9.87
C LYS A 167 -10.41 -1.31 -9.60
N LEU A 168 -10.08 -0.91 -8.37
CA LEU A 168 -9.87 0.49 -8.01
C LEU A 168 -8.68 1.11 -8.78
N LYS A 169 -7.58 0.38 -8.95
CA LYS A 169 -6.44 0.84 -9.77
C LYS A 169 -6.86 1.14 -11.21
N ILE A 170 -7.63 0.24 -11.81
CA ILE A 170 -8.14 0.38 -13.19
C ILE A 170 -9.09 1.58 -13.27
N GLU A 171 -10.08 1.67 -12.39
CA GLU A 171 -11.05 2.77 -12.38
C GLU A 171 -10.38 4.14 -12.18
N ASN A 172 -9.32 4.21 -11.37
CA ASN A 172 -8.58 5.44 -11.11
C ASN A 172 -7.59 5.81 -12.23
N THR A 173 -7.36 4.93 -13.20
CA THR A 173 -6.49 5.19 -14.36
C THR A 173 -7.24 5.28 -15.68
N ASP A 174 -8.56 5.08 -15.69
CA ASP A 174 -9.37 5.13 -16.90
C ASP A 174 -9.35 6.53 -17.54
N LYS A 175 -8.72 6.60 -18.71
CA LYS A 175 -8.58 7.80 -19.54
C LYS A 175 -9.90 8.22 -20.20
N LYS A 176 -10.98 7.44 -20.15
CA LYS A 176 -12.27 7.86 -20.71
C LYS A 176 -12.91 9.00 -19.89
N ILE A 177 -12.54 9.13 -18.62
CA ILE A 177 -12.98 10.22 -17.73
C ILE A 177 -12.31 11.56 -18.12
N PHE A 178 -11.28 11.55 -18.98
CA PHE A 178 -10.45 12.71 -19.33
C PHE A 178 -11.00 13.65 -20.41
N THR A 179 -12.09 13.31 -21.11
CA THR A 179 -12.49 14.05 -22.32
C THR A 179 -12.88 15.51 -22.05
N GLY A 180 -13.28 15.85 -20.82
CA GLY A 180 -13.56 17.24 -20.41
C GLY A 180 -12.36 18.06 -19.91
N ILE A 181 -11.18 17.45 -19.69
CA ILE A 181 -9.99 18.14 -19.15
C ILE A 181 -9.01 18.56 -20.26
N LYS A 182 -9.13 17.99 -21.47
CA LYS A 182 -8.23 18.24 -22.61
C LYS A 182 -8.15 19.71 -23.09
N THR A 183 -9.04 20.58 -22.61
CA THR A 183 -9.02 22.02 -22.91
C THR A 183 -8.03 22.83 -22.08
N TYR A 184 -7.45 22.26 -21.02
CA TYR A 184 -6.38 22.91 -20.27
C TYR A 184 -5.03 22.52 -20.87
N SER A 185 -4.43 23.44 -21.64
CA SER A 185 -3.10 23.22 -22.24
C SER A 185 -2.10 22.81 -21.16
N THR A 186 -1.44 21.66 -21.33
CA THR A 186 -0.35 21.25 -20.45
C THR A 186 0.69 22.36 -20.42
N ASN A 187 0.88 22.96 -19.25
CA ASN A 187 1.97 23.89 -19.05
C ASN A 187 3.27 23.09 -19.20
N LYS A 188 3.98 23.30 -20.32
CA LYS A 188 5.23 22.59 -20.65
C LYS A 188 6.28 22.70 -19.55
N ASP A 189 6.22 23.76 -18.74
CA ASP A 189 7.13 23.98 -17.62
C ASP A 189 6.96 22.98 -16.47
N ILE A 190 5.84 22.24 -16.43
CA ILE A 190 5.51 21.28 -15.35
C ILE A 190 5.88 19.85 -15.75
N GLU A 191 5.94 19.52 -17.04
CA GLU A 191 6.15 18.13 -17.51
C GLU A 191 7.44 17.48 -16.98
N ASN A 192 8.48 18.28 -16.75
CA ASN A 192 9.79 17.81 -16.28
C ASN A 192 9.98 17.93 -14.76
N LYS A 193 8.99 18.45 -14.02
CA LYS A 193 9.10 18.65 -12.57
C LYS A 193 8.63 17.44 -11.77
N LYS A 194 9.14 17.33 -10.53
CA LYS A 194 8.64 16.36 -9.54
C LYS A 194 7.38 16.94 -8.90
N CYS A 195 6.23 16.36 -9.21
CA CYS A 195 4.95 16.82 -8.69
C CYS A 195 4.34 15.78 -7.75
N SER A 196 3.66 16.23 -6.70
CA SER A 196 2.97 15.37 -5.75
C SER A 196 1.70 16.05 -5.23
N PHE A 197 0.67 15.24 -4.96
CA PHE A 197 -0.54 15.69 -4.30
C PHE A 197 -0.55 15.19 -2.86
N PHE A 198 -1.07 16.01 -1.97
CA PHE A 198 -1.35 15.63 -0.59
C PHE A 198 -2.78 15.98 -0.24
N LEU A 199 -3.47 15.07 0.41
CA LEU A 199 -4.76 15.32 1.03
C LEU A 199 -4.54 15.48 2.53
N LEU A 200 -5.00 16.60 3.09
CA LEU A 200 -4.82 16.93 4.50
C LEU A 200 -6.17 17.20 5.16
N GLN A 201 -6.34 16.67 6.37
CA GLN A 201 -7.46 16.96 7.25
C GLN A 201 -7.00 16.89 8.70
N GLU A 202 -7.18 17.97 9.45
CA GLU A 202 -6.75 18.06 10.85
C GLU A 202 -5.26 17.69 10.99
N LYS A 203 -4.94 16.59 11.69
CA LYS A 203 -3.57 16.07 11.87
C LYS A 203 -3.21 14.96 10.87
N SER A 204 -4.17 14.52 10.07
CA SER A 204 -3.99 13.46 9.07
C SER A 204 -3.54 14.06 7.74
N TYR A 205 -2.53 13.45 7.13
CA TYR A 205 -2.13 13.74 5.76
C TYR A 205 -1.79 12.46 5.01
N ILE A 206 -2.13 12.40 3.73
CA ILE A 206 -1.74 11.29 2.85
C ILE A 206 -1.21 11.82 1.53
N PRO A 207 -0.09 11.28 1.01
CA PRO A 207 0.29 11.50 -0.37
C PRO A 207 -0.72 10.78 -1.28
N LEU A 208 -1.24 11.49 -2.27
CA LEU A 208 -2.12 10.91 -3.29
C LEU A 208 -1.27 10.44 -4.46
N ASN A 209 -1.05 9.14 -4.52
CA ASN A 209 -0.33 8.50 -5.63
C ASN A 209 -1.25 8.31 -6.84
N PRO A 210 -0.69 8.18 -8.05
CA PRO A 210 -1.44 7.64 -9.18
C PRO A 210 -2.13 6.32 -8.80
N ARG A 211 -3.30 6.01 -9.40
CA ARG A 211 -4.14 4.83 -9.07
C ARG A 211 -4.89 4.89 -7.73
N MET A 212 -4.63 5.88 -6.89
CA MET A 212 -5.32 6.06 -5.61
C MET A 212 -6.56 6.96 -5.71
N PHE A 213 -6.60 7.83 -6.72
CA PHE A 213 -7.66 8.83 -6.86
C PHE A 213 -7.93 9.16 -8.31
N ARG A 214 -9.11 9.72 -8.55
CA ARG A 214 -9.56 10.23 -9.85
C ARG A 214 -10.37 11.50 -9.74
N VAL A 215 -10.33 12.31 -10.79
CA VAL A 215 -11.24 13.44 -11.00
C VAL A 215 -12.49 12.92 -11.72
N VAL A 216 -13.68 13.16 -11.16
CA VAL A 216 -14.94 12.63 -11.70
C VAL A 216 -15.72 13.67 -12.49
N ARG A 217 -15.73 14.93 -12.02
CA ARG A 217 -16.40 16.05 -12.69
C ARG A 217 -15.66 17.35 -12.40
N THR A 218 -15.81 18.30 -13.31
CA THR A 218 -15.29 19.66 -13.19
C THR A 218 -16.40 20.65 -13.54
N SER A 219 -16.44 21.80 -12.86
CA SER A 219 -17.41 22.87 -13.14
C SER A 219 -16.86 24.21 -12.64
N GLU A 220 -16.72 25.20 -13.53
CA GLU A 220 -16.16 26.53 -13.21
C GLU A 220 -14.87 26.45 -12.38
N LEU A 221 -14.96 26.72 -11.06
CA LEU A 221 -13.87 26.70 -10.08
C LEU A 221 -14.02 25.55 -9.07
N LYS A 222 -14.60 24.42 -9.50
CA LYS A 222 -14.79 23.22 -8.68
C LYS A 222 -14.38 21.97 -9.42
N ALA A 223 -13.84 21.01 -8.70
CA ALA A 223 -13.63 19.65 -9.19
C ALA A 223 -14.00 18.64 -8.10
N ARG A 224 -14.66 17.56 -8.54
CA ARG A 224 -14.97 16.41 -7.68
C ARG A 224 -13.90 15.36 -7.83
N PHE A 225 -13.41 14.89 -6.70
CA PHE A 225 -12.45 13.80 -6.62
C PHE A 225 -13.12 12.60 -5.95
N ILE A 226 -12.66 11.42 -6.34
CA ILE A 226 -12.83 10.18 -5.58
C ILE A 226 -11.43 9.68 -5.28
N CYS A 227 -11.16 9.33 -4.04
CA CYS A 227 -9.93 8.63 -3.66
C CYS A 227 -10.23 7.43 -2.78
N ASN A 228 -9.29 6.51 -2.67
CA ASN A 228 -9.34 5.48 -1.64
C ASN A 228 -8.13 5.56 -0.70
N SER A 229 -8.35 5.28 0.57
CA SER A 229 -7.29 5.28 1.57
C SER A 229 -7.63 4.38 2.75
N SER A 230 -6.59 3.81 3.36
CA SER A 230 -6.62 3.16 4.66
C SER A 230 -6.69 4.17 5.81
N VAL A 231 -6.34 5.43 5.56
CA VAL A 231 -6.45 6.51 6.55
C VAL A 231 -7.91 6.95 6.63
N ARG A 232 -8.38 7.10 7.88
CA ARG A 232 -9.74 7.56 8.14
C ARG A 232 -9.81 9.07 8.03
N PHE A 233 -10.80 9.55 7.29
CA PHE A 233 -11.19 10.95 7.27
C PHE A 233 -12.60 11.14 7.82
N ASN A 234 -12.81 12.28 8.45
CA ASN A 234 -14.08 12.72 8.95
C ASN A 234 -14.95 13.27 7.80
N ILE A 235 -16.11 12.65 7.59
CA ILE A 235 -17.13 13.11 6.64
C ILE A 235 -17.74 14.42 7.15
N GLY A 236 -18.04 15.35 6.23
CA GLY A 236 -18.58 16.67 6.54
C GLY A 236 -17.56 17.66 7.12
N LYS A 237 -16.26 17.32 7.08
CA LYS A 237 -15.17 18.20 7.53
C LYS A 237 -14.38 18.75 6.35
N GLU A 238 -13.77 19.93 6.56
CA GLU A 238 -12.89 20.57 5.58
C GLU A 238 -11.70 19.64 5.28
N ILE A 239 -11.28 19.64 4.02
CA ILE A 239 -10.03 19.04 3.57
C ILE A 239 -9.22 20.07 2.79
N LYS A 240 -7.91 19.84 2.73
CA LYS A 240 -7.00 20.60 1.87
C LYS A 240 -6.36 19.65 0.87
N LEU A 241 -6.43 20.01 -0.40
CA LEU A 241 -5.63 19.40 -1.46
C LEU A 241 -4.42 20.30 -1.69
N ALA A 242 -3.25 19.86 -1.25
CA ALA A 242 -1.99 20.55 -1.46
C ALA A 242 -1.25 19.95 -2.65
N VAL A 243 -0.69 20.82 -3.49
CA VAL A 243 0.20 20.49 -4.59
C VAL A 243 1.61 20.89 -4.22
N VAL A 244 2.52 19.93 -4.36
CA VAL A 244 3.95 20.15 -4.13
C VAL A 244 4.69 19.94 -5.44
N ILE A 245 5.50 20.93 -5.83
CA ILE A 245 6.34 20.89 -7.02
C ILE A 245 7.80 21.10 -6.59
N ASP A 246 8.66 20.15 -6.95
CA ASP A 246 10.09 20.13 -6.59
C ASP A 246 10.34 20.35 -5.09
N GLY A 247 9.47 19.76 -4.26
CA GLY A 247 9.55 19.81 -2.80
C GLY A 247 9.01 21.09 -2.16
N ARG A 248 8.44 22.01 -2.94
CA ARG A 248 7.82 23.25 -2.43
C ARG A 248 6.31 23.21 -2.60
N GLU A 249 5.58 23.68 -1.59
CA GLU A 249 4.13 23.90 -1.70
C GLU A 249 3.87 24.97 -2.77
N ASP A 250 3.10 24.60 -3.79
CA ASP A 250 2.81 25.47 -4.94
C ASP A 250 1.38 26.00 -4.89
N CYS A 251 0.40 25.14 -4.59
CA CYS A 251 -0.98 25.58 -4.37
C CYS A 251 -1.71 24.72 -3.32
N VAL A 252 -2.63 25.33 -2.60
CA VAL A 252 -3.50 24.66 -1.61
C VAL A 252 -4.94 25.05 -1.86
N CYS A 253 -5.75 24.05 -2.17
CA CYS A 253 -7.16 24.20 -2.45
C CYS A 253 -7.99 23.60 -1.30
N LYS A 254 -9.09 24.26 -0.94
CA LYS A 254 -9.97 23.80 0.13
C LYS A 254 -11.17 23.06 -0.43
N GLY A 255 -11.60 22.03 0.27
CA GLY A 255 -12.76 21.23 -0.08
C GLY A 255 -13.48 20.68 1.14
N MET A 256 -14.42 19.79 0.90
CA MET A 256 -15.14 19.07 1.95
C MET A 256 -15.35 17.62 1.51
N ILE A 257 -15.13 16.68 2.43
CA ILE A 257 -15.53 15.28 2.20
C ILE A 257 -17.04 15.20 2.39
N ASP A 258 -17.75 14.82 1.33
CA ASP A 258 -19.21 14.72 1.35
C ASP A 258 -19.69 13.30 1.66
N SER A 259 -18.92 12.29 1.27
CA SER A 259 -19.21 10.89 1.53
C SER A 259 -17.96 10.06 1.73
N GLY A 260 -18.13 8.97 2.47
CA GLY A 260 -17.13 7.94 2.69
C GLY A 260 -17.82 6.59 2.79
N GLU A 261 -17.29 5.60 2.09
CA GLU A 261 -17.80 4.22 2.12
C GLU A 261 -16.67 3.27 2.52
N VAL A 262 -17.04 2.21 3.24
CA VAL A 262 -16.11 1.11 3.53
C VAL A 262 -16.05 0.22 2.31
N ILE A 263 -14.88 0.11 1.70
CA ILE A 263 -14.65 -0.77 0.54
C ILE A 263 -14.41 -2.19 1.02
N GLU A 264 -13.42 -2.36 1.89
CA GLU A 264 -13.06 -3.66 2.46
C GLU A 264 -13.01 -3.51 3.96
N SER A 265 -13.94 -4.18 4.67
CA SER A 265 -13.78 -4.59 6.06
C SER A 265 -13.15 -3.53 7.00
N GLN A 266 -13.53 -2.26 6.86
CA GLN A 266 -12.98 -1.12 7.61
C GLN A 266 -11.45 -0.92 7.49
N VAL A 267 -10.83 -1.56 6.50
CA VAL A 267 -9.41 -1.50 6.16
C VAL A 267 -9.17 -0.41 5.13
N LEU A 268 -10.02 -0.39 4.10
CA LEU A 268 -9.93 0.52 2.97
C LEU A 268 -11.25 1.27 2.81
N TYR A 269 -11.15 2.58 2.60
CA TYR A 269 -12.29 3.48 2.45
C TYR A 269 -12.21 4.17 1.09
N SER A 270 -13.36 4.43 0.49
CA SER A 270 -13.51 5.31 -0.68
C SER A 270 -14.12 6.61 -0.18
N TYR A 271 -13.53 7.74 -0.54
CA TYR A 271 -13.98 9.07 -0.17
C TYR A 271 -14.30 9.86 -1.42
N SER A 272 -15.38 10.62 -1.35
CA SER A 272 -15.71 11.60 -2.36
C SER A 272 -15.69 13.01 -1.77
N PHE A 273 -15.11 13.93 -2.52
CA PHE A 273 -14.95 15.30 -2.06
C PHE A 273 -14.93 16.29 -3.22
N ASP A 274 -15.52 17.46 -2.99
CA ASP A 274 -15.46 18.59 -3.91
C ASP A 274 -14.40 19.57 -3.41
N VAL A 275 -13.51 19.98 -4.31
CA VAL A 275 -12.49 21.01 -4.08
C VAL A 275 -12.90 22.29 -4.79
N LYS A 276 -12.81 23.43 -4.10
CA LYS A 276 -13.01 24.77 -4.65
C LYS A 276 -11.66 25.44 -4.90
N PHE A 277 -11.47 25.92 -6.12
CA PHE A 277 -10.28 26.64 -6.56
C PHE A 277 -10.47 28.15 -6.40
N LYS A 278 -9.38 28.89 -6.18
CA LYS A 278 -9.42 30.35 -6.08
C LYS A 278 -9.46 31.02 -7.46
N SER A 279 -8.87 30.37 -8.46
CA SER A 279 -8.77 30.87 -9.83
C SER A 279 -8.85 29.71 -10.84
N ILE A 280 -9.13 30.06 -12.10
CA ILE A 280 -9.07 29.11 -13.22
C ILE A 280 -7.65 28.58 -13.39
N GLU A 281 -6.64 29.39 -13.10
CA GLU A 281 -5.23 29.01 -13.15
C GLU A 281 -4.89 27.89 -12.16
N ASP A 282 -5.32 28.01 -10.89
CA ASP A 282 -5.10 26.97 -9.87
C ASP A 282 -5.74 25.64 -10.31
N MET A 283 -6.97 25.71 -10.80
CA MET A 283 -7.67 24.53 -11.31
C MET A 283 -6.96 23.92 -12.51
N SER A 284 -6.57 24.73 -13.49
CA SER A 284 -5.85 24.30 -14.69
C SER A 284 -4.54 23.61 -14.32
N LYS A 285 -3.82 24.16 -13.34
CA LYS A 285 -2.56 23.61 -12.84
C LYS A 285 -2.75 22.25 -12.18
N VAL A 286 -3.71 22.14 -11.26
CA VAL A 286 -4.05 20.87 -10.58
C VAL A 286 -4.43 19.79 -11.58
N LEU A 287 -5.32 20.11 -12.52
CA LEU A 287 -5.77 19.17 -13.54
C LEU A 287 -4.62 18.76 -14.50
N SER A 288 -3.72 19.69 -14.84
CA SER A 288 -2.53 19.40 -15.65
C SER A 288 -1.57 18.45 -14.94
N ILE A 289 -1.31 18.66 -13.64
CA ILE A 289 -0.45 17.77 -12.84
C ILE A 289 -1.07 16.39 -12.75
N TYR A 290 -2.37 16.30 -12.47
CA TYR A 290 -3.09 15.04 -12.45
C TYR A 290 -2.97 14.29 -13.79
N SER A 291 -3.10 14.99 -14.93
CA SER A 291 -2.89 14.44 -16.28
C SER A 291 -1.48 13.88 -16.47
N ILE A 292 -0.46 14.63 -16.06
CA ILE A 292 0.95 14.23 -16.16
C ILE A 292 1.19 12.96 -15.33
N LEU A 293 0.70 12.94 -14.09
CA LEU A 293 0.83 11.79 -13.19
C LEU A 293 0.23 10.51 -13.78
N LEU A 294 -0.95 10.60 -14.40
CA LEU A 294 -1.57 9.45 -15.06
C LEU A 294 -0.84 9.00 -16.33
N THR A 295 -0.31 9.95 -17.10
CA THR A 295 0.46 9.63 -18.31
C THR A 295 1.76 8.91 -17.97
N ARG A 296 2.43 9.28 -16.88
CA ARG A 296 3.65 8.62 -16.40
C ARG A 296 3.43 7.18 -15.95
N VAL A 297 2.22 6.83 -15.52
CA VAL A 297 1.87 5.47 -15.07
C VAL A 297 1.43 4.55 -16.21
N ALA A 298 1.07 5.12 -17.36
CA ALA A 298 0.71 4.37 -18.56
C ALA A 298 1.90 4.03 -19.47
N ARG A 299 3.11 4.51 -19.12
CA ARG A 299 4.38 4.18 -19.80
C ARG A 299 5.13 3.14 -18.98
#